data_AF-A0A8J6ZEB1-F1
#
_entry.id   AF-A0A8J6ZEB1-F1
#
_cell.length_a   1.000
_cell.length_b   1.000
_cell.length_c   1.000
_cell.angle_alpha   90.00
_cell.angle_beta   90.00
_cell.angle_gamma   90.00
#
_symmetry.space_group_name_H-M   'P 1'
#
loop_
_entity.id
_entity.type
_entity.pdbx_description
1 polymer ?
#
loop_
_entity_poly.entity_id
_entity_poly.type
_entity_poly.pdbx_seq_one_letter_code
_entity_poly.pdbx_strand_id
1 'polypeptide(L)'
;MRKSYMPTPILICIAAIALNLCGMFVVKSFELPLYLDTVGTIFVAMMSGYVPGIVVGFATHILASFGDEAEMYYCSVNIFVAIYTTFLARHGFFKNFLKTVLAIPALALLSIILSEVIGKFLFCTGVVEALNQIQIHFVTIFLQELADKGLSILVAFALMNFLPTQVKNIFRGLGRKQAPLTDEMKNAVYKRKCPSSSLRVKILLILTLTSLFIAVSIASISYRIFEEAAVAAQIKIGEGLATIAAREIDTAKDFKTFEQNLDNIKAANSDVKSLRVERFYEGELPNPTIYDDGNERRLVICKPVYDETDKIQGCVVIELSLEMIEDYGRTFTAKVLALFSGCFVFVFVIGLRFVENNIVLPVNTMAYCANNFAYDN
;
A
#
# COMPACT_ATOMS: atom_id res chain seq x y z
N MET A 1 28.55 16.36 30.54
CA MET A 1 27.68 17.19 29.67
C MET A 1 27.59 16.54 28.29
N ARG A 2 26.38 16.11 27.87
CA ARG A 2 26.16 15.38 26.62
C ARG A 2 26.00 16.41 25.49
N LYS A 3 27.00 16.61 24.62
CA LYS A 3 26.80 17.37 23.37
C LYS A 3 25.66 16.70 22.61
N SER A 4 24.61 17.46 22.31
CA SER A 4 23.46 16.99 21.55
C SER A 4 23.90 16.73 20.11
N TYR A 5 24.36 15.52 19.80
CA TYR A 5 24.70 15.07 18.44
C TYR A 5 23.45 14.80 17.58
N MET A 6 22.31 15.43 17.89
CA MET A 6 21.03 15.21 17.19
C MET A 6 20.95 15.67 15.72
N PRO A 7 21.74 16.63 15.17
CA PRO A 7 21.51 17.06 13.79
C PRO A 7 22.07 16.09 12.73
N THR A 8 23.21 15.44 12.97
CA THR A 8 23.93 14.66 11.95
C THR A 8 23.15 13.42 11.46
N PRO A 9 22.49 12.65 12.34
CA PRO A 9 21.73 11.47 11.91
C PRO A 9 20.50 11.77 11.09
N ILE A 10 19.75 12.80 11.48
CA ILE A 10 18.56 13.24 10.77
C ILE A 10 18.95 13.77 9.40
N LEU A 11 20.03 14.56 9.32
CA LEU A 11 20.54 15.10 8.06
C LEU A 11 20.90 14.00 7.06
N ILE A 12 21.49 12.89 7.51
CA ILE A 12 21.84 11.76 6.64
C ILE A 12 20.60 10.98 6.21
N CYS A 13 19.59 10.81 7.08
CA CYS A 13 18.31 10.26 6.63
C CYS A 13 17.68 11.13 5.55
N ILE A 14 17.69 12.46 5.70
CA ILE A 14 17.20 13.40 4.68
C ILE A 14 18.03 13.29 3.40
N ALA A 15 19.35 13.24 3.49
CA ALA A 15 20.23 13.06 2.34
C ALA A 15 20.01 11.71 1.65
N ALA A 16 19.70 10.65 2.40
CA ALA A 16 19.39 9.32 1.86
C ALA A 16 18.04 9.31 1.13
N ILE A 17 17.03 10.01 1.65
CA ILE A 17 15.75 10.22 0.96
C ILE A 17 15.99 10.99 -0.34
N ALA A 18 16.77 12.09 -0.28
CA ALA A 18 17.13 12.87 -1.47
C ALA A 18 17.90 12.02 -2.50
N LEU A 19 18.82 11.15 -2.05
CA LEU A 19 19.55 10.23 -2.92
C LEU A 19 18.60 9.29 -3.67
N ASN A 20 17.61 8.71 -2.99
CA ASN A 20 16.60 7.86 -3.62
C ASN A 20 15.75 8.65 -4.64
N LEU A 21 15.28 9.84 -4.28
CA LEU A 21 14.51 10.72 -5.18
C LEU A 21 15.32 11.13 -6.41
N CYS A 22 16.60 11.44 -6.25
CA CYS A 22 17.51 11.71 -7.36
C CYS A 22 17.71 10.48 -8.25
N GLY A 23 17.85 9.28 -7.66
CA GLY A 23 17.95 8.02 -8.41
C GLY A 23 16.72 7.78 -9.27
N MET A 24 15.53 7.89 -8.69
CA MET A 24 14.26 7.81 -9.41
C MET A 24 14.16 8.86 -10.53
N PHE A 25 14.56 10.11 -10.27
CA PHE A 25 14.54 11.17 -11.28
C PHE A 25 15.47 10.87 -12.46
N VAL A 26 16.67 10.36 -12.21
CA VAL A 26 17.62 9.96 -13.26
C VAL A 26 17.05 8.81 -14.09
N VAL A 27 16.50 7.78 -13.44
CA VAL A 27 15.85 6.65 -14.12
C VAL A 27 14.74 7.13 -15.04
N LYS A 28 13.83 7.97 -14.53
CA LYS A 28 12.70 8.50 -15.31
C LYS A 28 13.16 9.41 -16.46
N SER A 29 14.23 10.19 -16.26
CA SER A 29 14.75 11.11 -17.28
C SER A 29 15.48 10.41 -18.44
N PHE A 30 16.13 9.27 -18.17
CA PHE A 30 16.91 8.51 -19.15
C PHE A 30 16.21 7.22 -19.60
N GLU A 31 14.96 6.99 -19.18
CA GLU A 31 14.17 5.79 -19.49
C GLU A 31 14.92 4.48 -19.19
N LEU A 32 15.66 4.47 -18.07
CA LEU A 32 16.43 3.30 -17.67
C LEU A 32 15.49 2.19 -17.16
N PRO A 33 15.75 0.91 -17.49
CA PRO A 33 14.96 -0.21 -16.99
C PRO A 33 15.38 -0.58 -15.55
N LEU A 34 15.37 0.40 -14.64
CA LEU A 34 15.77 0.29 -13.22
C LEU A 34 14.83 1.14 -12.35
N TYR A 35 15.00 1.15 -11.02
CA TYR A 35 14.22 2.01 -10.12
C TYR A 35 15.10 2.99 -9.34
N LEU A 36 16.26 2.53 -8.85
CA LEU A 36 17.25 3.31 -8.08
C LEU A 36 16.67 4.12 -6.89
N ASP A 37 15.66 3.55 -6.26
CA ASP A 37 14.82 4.12 -5.20
C ASP A 37 15.21 3.64 -3.78
N THR A 38 16.18 2.74 -3.69
CA THR A 38 16.50 1.99 -2.46
C THR A 38 17.94 2.15 -2.00
N VAL A 39 18.79 2.89 -2.74
CA VAL A 39 20.21 3.10 -2.40
C VAL A 39 20.38 3.69 -1.00
N GLY A 40 19.71 4.81 -0.75
CA GLY A 40 19.72 5.52 0.53
C GLY A 40 19.07 4.70 1.64
N THR A 41 17.99 3.99 1.35
CA THR A 41 17.32 3.09 2.31
C THR A 41 18.29 2.01 2.79
N ILE A 42 18.90 1.29 1.84
CA ILE A 42 19.84 0.20 2.09
C ILE A 42 21.04 0.74 2.87
N PHE A 43 21.60 1.86 2.43
CA PHE A 43 22.73 2.51 3.09
C PHE A 43 22.44 2.85 4.57
N VAL A 44 21.31 3.50 4.85
CA VAL A 44 20.91 3.86 6.22
C VAL A 44 20.57 2.61 7.05
N ALA A 45 19.93 1.61 6.46
CA ALA A 45 19.61 0.33 7.11
C ALA A 45 20.88 -0.44 7.51
N MET A 46 21.89 -0.50 6.64
CA MET A 46 23.19 -1.12 6.92
C MET A 46 23.88 -0.48 8.13
N MET A 47 23.81 0.85 8.24
CA MET A 47 24.53 1.61 9.28
C MET A 47 23.79 1.73 10.60
N SER A 48 22.49 1.99 10.53
CA SER A 48 21.67 2.47 11.66
C SER A 48 20.63 1.45 12.11
N GLY A 49 20.46 0.38 11.34
CA GLY A 49 19.50 -0.69 11.58
C GLY A 49 18.06 -0.34 11.18
N TYR A 50 17.12 -1.08 11.76
CA TYR A 50 15.75 -1.17 11.27
C TYR A 50 15.05 0.19 11.17
N VAL A 51 14.93 0.93 12.28
CA VAL A 51 14.05 2.11 12.34
C VAL A 51 14.49 3.21 11.36
N PRO A 52 15.76 3.67 11.34
CA PRO A 52 16.13 4.73 10.41
C PRO A 52 16.03 4.29 8.95
N GLY A 53 16.37 3.03 8.63
CA GLY A 53 16.21 2.51 7.27
C GLY A 53 14.76 2.46 6.82
N ILE A 54 13.86 1.97 7.69
CA ILE A 54 12.42 1.93 7.44
C ILE A 54 11.84 3.33 7.25
N VAL A 55 12.27 4.31 8.05
CA VAL A 55 11.85 5.72 7.89
C VAL A 55 12.27 6.29 6.56
N VAL A 56 13.51 6.04 6.13
CA VAL A 56 13.99 6.49 4.81
C VAL A 56 13.19 5.85 3.68
N GLY A 57 12.99 4.53 3.71
CA GLY A 57 12.23 3.83 2.68
C GLY A 57 10.76 4.26 2.62
N PHE A 58 10.12 4.42 3.78
CA PHE A 58 8.75 4.92 3.86
C PHE A 58 8.63 6.35 3.33
N ALA A 59 9.45 7.27 3.83
CA ALA A 59 9.39 8.68 3.43
C ALA A 59 9.72 8.88 1.95
N THR A 60 10.62 8.07 1.38
CA THR A 60 10.98 8.12 -0.03
C THR A 60 9.75 7.94 -0.93
N HIS A 61 8.96 6.87 -0.73
CA HIS A 61 7.79 6.61 -1.59
C HIS A 61 6.61 7.54 -1.30
N ILE A 62 6.44 8.00 -0.06
CA ILE A 62 5.42 9.02 0.26
C ILE A 62 5.73 10.35 -0.43
N LEU A 63 7.00 10.75 -0.52
CA LEU A 63 7.37 11.95 -1.24
C LEU A 63 7.32 11.76 -2.75
N ALA A 64 7.73 10.58 -3.24
CA ALA A 64 7.64 10.24 -4.66
C ALA A 64 6.17 10.19 -5.13
N SER A 65 5.23 9.83 -4.25
CA SER A 65 3.81 9.71 -4.61
C SER A 65 3.13 11.04 -4.95
N PHE A 66 3.75 12.19 -4.61
CA PHE A 66 3.28 13.48 -5.09
C PHE A 66 3.54 13.70 -6.59
N GLY A 67 4.51 12.99 -7.18
CA GLY A 67 4.78 13.01 -8.61
C GLY A 67 4.10 11.86 -9.36
N ASP A 68 3.95 10.70 -8.71
CA ASP A 68 3.37 9.50 -9.30
C ASP A 68 2.64 8.68 -8.23
N GLU A 69 1.30 8.70 -8.25
CA GLU A 69 0.46 8.08 -7.23
C GLU A 69 0.75 6.58 -7.02
N ALA A 70 1.25 5.89 -8.05
CA ALA A 70 1.56 4.47 -7.97
C ALA A 70 2.72 4.17 -6.99
N GLU A 71 3.62 5.12 -6.76
CA GLU A 71 4.77 4.97 -5.86
C GLU A 71 4.34 4.66 -4.42
N MET A 72 3.17 5.13 -4.01
CA MET A 72 2.65 4.94 -2.66
C MET A 72 2.44 3.46 -2.32
N TYR A 73 2.11 2.63 -3.33
CA TYR A 73 1.89 1.20 -3.13
C TYR A 73 3.20 0.42 -2.91
N TYR A 74 4.33 0.92 -3.42
CA TYR A 74 5.65 0.30 -3.27
C TYR A 74 6.34 0.63 -1.95
N CYS A 75 5.72 1.48 -1.13
CA CYS A 75 6.20 1.81 0.21
C CYS A 75 6.45 0.56 1.07
N SER A 76 5.58 -0.44 1.00
CA SER A 76 5.73 -1.70 1.74
C SER A 76 6.98 -2.47 1.29
N VAL A 77 7.24 -2.54 -0.02
CA VAL A 77 8.43 -3.18 -0.60
C VAL A 77 9.71 -2.57 -0.02
N ASN A 78 9.83 -1.23 -0.05
CA ASN A 78 11.02 -0.53 0.43
C ASN A 78 11.24 -0.71 1.96
N ILE A 79 10.15 -0.78 2.74
CA ILE A 79 10.22 -1.13 4.17
C ILE A 79 10.78 -2.54 4.37
N PHE A 80 10.30 -3.53 3.63
CA PHE A 80 10.80 -4.91 3.72
C PHE A 80 12.26 -5.01 3.26
N VAL A 81 12.66 -4.27 2.23
CA VAL A 81 14.06 -4.12 1.82
C VAL A 81 14.91 -3.57 2.97
N ALA A 82 14.46 -2.54 3.68
CA ALA A 82 15.17 -1.99 4.85
C ALA A 82 15.29 -3.01 6.00
N ILE A 83 14.21 -3.76 6.26
CA ILE A 83 14.19 -4.81 7.29
C ILE A 83 15.20 -5.91 6.95
N TYR A 84 15.13 -6.44 5.74
CA TYR A 84 15.97 -7.56 5.35
C TYR A 84 17.44 -7.14 5.19
N THR A 85 17.70 -5.93 4.68
CA THR A 85 19.04 -5.33 4.68
C THR A 85 19.61 -5.24 6.09
N THR A 86 18.83 -4.74 7.05
CA THR A 86 19.28 -4.68 8.45
C THR A 86 19.58 -6.08 9.01
N PHE A 87 18.73 -7.07 8.70
CA PHE A 87 18.93 -8.45 9.11
C PHE A 87 20.27 -8.99 8.60
N LEU A 88 20.56 -8.84 7.31
CA LEU A 88 21.82 -9.27 6.70
C LEU A 88 23.03 -8.51 7.26
N ALA A 89 22.88 -7.21 7.52
CA ALA A 89 23.92 -6.38 8.14
C ALA A 89 24.32 -6.88 9.53
N ARG A 90 23.32 -7.26 10.35
CA ARG A 90 23.56 -7.84 11.69
C ARG A 90 24.27 -9.18 11.65
N HIS A 91 24.04 -9.98 10.60
CA HIS A 91 24.74 -11.24 10.36
C HIS A 91 26.11 -11.05 9.68
N GLY A 92 26.50 -9.81 9.40
CA GLY A 92 27.82 -9.48 8.87
C GLY A 92 28.01 -9.76 7.37
N PHE A 93 26.92 -9.81 6.59
CA PHE A 93 27.00 -9.94 5.13
C PHE A 93 27.70 -8.74 4.49
N PHE A 94 27.53 -7.53 5.03
CA PHE A 94 28.17 -6.32 4.50
C PHE A 94 29.55 -6.03 5.10
N LYS A 95 30.24 -7.03 5.66
CA LYS A 95 31.61 -6.85 6.18
C LYS A 95 32.65 -6.83 5.07
N ASN A 96 32.47 -7.69 4.07
CA ASN A 96 33.41 -7.89 2.97
C ASN A 96 32.65 -7.83 1.64
N PHE A 97 33.36 -7.46 0.57
CA PHE A 97 32.78 -7.36 -0.77
C PHE A 97 32.09 -8.65 -1.23
N LEU A 98 32.73 -9.81 -1.06
CA LEU A 98 32.17 -11.08 -1.51
C LEU A 98 30.83 -11.43 -0.83
N LYS A 99 30.74 -11.24 0.49
CA LYS A 99 29.48 -11.44 1.23
C LYS A 99 28.41 -10.42 0.87
N THR A 100 28.82 -9.21 0.46
CA THR A 100 27.91 -8.17 -0.03
C THR A 100 27.30 -8.57 -1.37
N VAL A 101 28.11 -9.11 -2.29
CA VAL A 101 27.62 -9.63 -3.57
C VAL A 101 26.64 -10.79 -3.36
N LEU A 102 26.90 -11.67 -2.39
CA LEU A 102 25.97 -12.75 -2.03
C LEU A 102 24.62 -12.26 -1.46
N ALA A 103 24.54 -11.03 -0.97
CA ALA A 103 23.29 -10.45 -0.47
C ALA A 103 22.36 -9.97 -1.61
N ILE A 104 22.91 -9.68 -2.80
CA ILE A 104 22.18 -9.15 -3.96
C ILE A 104 21.02 -10.06 -4.37
N PRO A 105 21.22 -11.35 -4.69
CA PRO A 105 20.12 -12.20 -5.15
C PRO A 105 19.03 -12.38 -4.08
N ALA A 106 19.39 -12.38 -2.80
CA ALA A 106 18.42 -12.53 -1.71
C ALA A 106 17.51 -11.29 -1.58
N LEU A 107 18.08 -10.08 -1.73
CA LEU A 107 17.31 -8.84 -1.72
C LEU A 107 16.50 -8.63 -3.01
N ALA A 108 17.05 -9.02 -4.16
CA ALA A 108 16.32 -9.00 -5.44
C ALA A 108 15.09 -9.92 -5.40
N LEU A 109 15.26 -11.17 -4.94
CA LEU A 109 14.17 -12.12 -4.82
C LEU A 109 13.06 -11.63 -3.87
N LEU A 110 13.44 -11.08 -2.72
CA LEU A 110 12.48 -10.47 -1.79
C LEU A 110 11.70 -9.32 -2.45
N SER A 111 12.41 -8.46 -3.18
CA SER A 111 11.81 -7.29 -3.83
C SER A 111 10.81 -7.71 -4.89
N ILE A 112 11.18 -8.64 -5.78
CA ILE A 112 10.30 -9.19 -6.83
C ILE A 112 9.04 -9.81 -6.25
N ILE A 113 9.18 -10.67 -5.23
CA ILE A 113 8.03 -11.36 -4.65
C ILE A 113 7.01 -10.33 -4.14
N LEU A 114 7.48 -9.25 -3.51
CA LEU A 114 6.60 -8.23 -2.98
C LEU A 114 6.07 -7.29 -4.07
N SER A 115 6.94 -6.81 -4.96
CA SER A 115 6.58 -5.83 -6.00
C SER A 115 5.64 -6.43 -7.05
N GLU A 116 5.84 -7.68 -7.47
CA GLU A 116 4.96 -8.35 -8.44
C GLU A 116 3.62 -8.74 -7.83
N VAL A 117 3.61 -9.25 -6.59
CA VAL A 117 2.35 -9.54 -5.90
C VAL A 117 1.55 -8.25 -5.70
N ILE A 118 2.21 -7.14 -5.34
CA ILE A 118 1.50 -5.86 -5.23
C ILE A 118 1.04 -5.39 -6.62
N GLY A 119 1.96 -5.21 -7.56
CA GLY A 119 1.69 -4.69 -8.90
C GLY A 119 0.57 -5.44 -9.63
N LYS A 120 0.63 -6.77 -9.69
CA LYS A 120 -0.37 -7.55 -10.43
C LYS A 120 -1.74 -7.55 -9.76
N PHE A 121 -1.81 -7.51 -8.43
CA PHE A 121 -3.10 -7.35 -7.75
C PHE A 121 -3.67 -5.92 -7.83
N LEU A 122 -2.84 -4.90 -8.15
CA LEU A 122 -3.30 -3.53 -8.38
C LEU A 122 -3.86 -3.31 -9.79
N PHE A 123 -3.36 -4.05 -10.78
CA PHE A 123 -3.63 -3.78 -12.20
C PHE A 123 -4.36 -4.89 -12.95
N CYS A 124 -4.44 -6.12 -12.43
CA CYS A 124 -5.22 -7.20 -13.02
C CYS A 124 -6.58 -7.34 -12.32
N THR A 125 -7.63 -7.67 -13.08
CA THR A 125 -8.98 -7.94 -12.56
C THR A 125 -9.13 -9.37 -12.05
N GLY A 126 -8.31 -10.30 -12.56
CA GLY A 126 -8.33 -11.72 -12.19
C GLY A 126 -7.03 -12.26 -11.57
N VAL A 127 -7.15 -13.08 -10.52
CA VAL A 127 -6.00 -13.75 -9.87
C VAL A 127 -5.25 -14.68 -10.83
N VAL A 128 -5.97 -15.41 -11.68
CA VAL A 128 -5.38 -16.34 -12.66
C VAL A 128 -4.57 -15.56 -13.71
N GLU A 129 -5.10 -14.43 -14.16
CA GLU A 129 -4.39 -13.55 -15.11
C GLU A 129 -3.10 -13.01 -14.48
N ALA A 130 -3.18 -12.51 -13.24
CA ALA A 130 -2.02 -12.04 -12.49
C ALA A 130 -0.92 -13.11 -12.41
N LEU A 131 -1.28 -14.36 -12.04
CA LEU A 131 -0.32 -15.47 -11.94
C LEU A 131 0.30 -15.84 -13.30
N ASN A 132 -0.49 -15.90 -14.36
CA ASN A 132 0.00 -16.19 -15.70
C ASN A 132 0.98 -15.12 -16.18
N GLN A 133 0.69 -13.84 -15.94
CA GLN A 133 1.59 -12.75 -16.31
C GLN A 133 2.90 -12.80 -15.54
N ILE A 134 2.88 -13.13 -14.25
CA ILE A 134 4.09 -13.31 -13.43
C ILE A 134 4.94 -14.42 -14.05
N GLN A 135 4.35 -15.55 -14.41
CA GLN A 135 5.10 -16.67 -14.97
C GLN A 135 5.77 -16.32 -16.31
N ILE A 136 5.08 -15.60 -17.19
CA ILE A 136 5.59 -15.24 -18.53
C ILE A 136 6.76 -14.25 -18.44
N HIS A 137 6.66 -13.26 -17.56
CA HIS A 137 7.63 -12.16 -17.47
C HIS A 137 8.64 -12.32 -16.31
N PHE A 138 8.61 -13.44 -15.59
CA PHE A 138 9.43 -13.62 -14.39
C PHE A 138 10.91 -13.38 -14.64
N VAL A 139 11.46 -13.93 -15.74
CA VAL A 139 12.90 -13.85 -16.03
C VAL A 139 13.34 -12.41 -16.31
N THR A 140 12.57 -11.65 -17.09
CA THR A 140 12.91 -10.27 -17.43
C THR A 140 12.82 -9.37 -16.19
N ILE A 141 11.76 -9.51 -15.40
CA ILE A 141 11.57 -8.79 -14.13
C ILE A 141 12.69 -9.17 -13.15
N PHE A 142 13.05 -10.45 -13.07
CA PHE A 142 14.11 -10.92 -12.18
C PHE A 142 15.47 -10.33 -12.54
N LEU A 143 15.80 -10.28 -13.84
CA LEU A 143 17.05 -9.67 -14.29
C LEU A 143 17.10 -8.17 -14.02
N GLN A 144 16.00 -7.46 -14.24
CA GLN A 144 15.87 -6.04 -13.91
C GLN A 144 16.07 -5.78 -12.42
N GLU A 145 15.40 -6.53 -11.55
CA GLU A 145 15.52 -6.39 -10.09
C GLU A 145 16.89 -6.82 -9.56
N LEU A 146 17.51 -7.83 -10.18
CA LEU A 146 18.88 -8.22 -9.86
C LEU A 146 19.88 -7.11 -10.21
N ALA A 147 19.71 -6.45 -11.36
CA ALA A 147 20.52 -5.32 -11.78
C ALA A 147 20.31 -4.10 -10.86
N ASP A 148 19.06 -3.77 -10.56
CA ASP A 148 18.69 -2.64 -9.70
C ASP A 148 19.21 -2.81 -8.27
N LYS A 149 18.92 -3.96 -7.62
CA LYS A 149 19.40 -4.23 -6.26
C LYS A 149 20.90 -4.44 -6.24
N GLY A 150 21.49 -4.99 -7.30
CA GLY A 150 22.93 -5.09 -7.46
C GLY A 150 23.59 -3.72 -7.42
N LEU A 151 23.14 -2.79 -8.27
CA LEU A 151 23.66 -1.42 -8.31
C LEU A 151 23.43 -0.72 -6.97
N SER A 152 22.23 -0.81 -6.40
CA SER A 152 21.87 -0.14 -5.15
C SER A 152 22.70 -0.62 -3.95
N ILE A 153 22.90 -1.94 -3.81
CA ILE A 153 23.70 -2.52 -2.73
C ILE A 153 25.18 -2.17 -2.90
N LEU A 154 25.71 -2.22 -4.12
CA LEU A 154 27.12 -1.91 -4.38
C LEU A 154 27.43 -0.44 -4.13
N VAL A 155 26.54 0.48 -4.55
CA VAL A 155 26.67 1.91 -4.25
C VAL A 155 26.55 2.15 -2.75
N ALA A 156 25.57 1.57 -2.07
CA ALA A 156 25.42 1.69 -0.62
C ALA A 156 26.65 1.15 0.14
N PHE A 157 27.22 0.04 -0.31
CA PHE A 157 28.44 -0.54 0.27
C PHE A 157 29.66 0.36 0.06
N ALA A 158 29.81 0.95 -1.13
CA ALA A 158 30.86 1.92 -1.41
C ALA A 158 30.72 3.15 -0.50
N LEU A 159 29.53 3.75 -0.41
CA LEU A 159 29.23 4.88 0.48
C LEU A 159 29.58 4.55 1.94
N MET A 160 29.20 3.36 2.41
CA MET A 160 29.55 2.91 3.74
C MET A 160 31.07 2.82 3.93
N ASN A 161 31.83 2.34 2.95
CA ASN A 161 33.29 2.23 3.08
C ASN A 161 34.00 3.59 3.10
N PHE A 162 33.52 4.59 2.37
CA PHE A 162 34.08 5.94 2.37
C PHE A 162 33.83 6.74 3.66
N LEU A 163 32.83 6.34 4.47
CA LEU A 163 32.49 7.09 5.67
C LEU A 163 33.49 6.90 6.83
N PRO A 164 33.89 8.00 7.51
CA PRO A 164 34.73 7.93 8.70
C PRO A 164 34.11 7.09 9.82
N THR A 165 34.95 6.41 10.60
CA THR A 165 34.51 5.57 11.74
C THR A 165 33.74 6.35 12.80
N GLN A 166 34.05 7.64 12.98
CA GLN A 166 33.36 8.56 13.88
C GLN A 166 31.87 8.69 13.51
N VAL A 167 31.57 8.90 12.23
CA VAL A 167 30.20 9.01 11.73
C VAL A 167 29.48 7.68 11.90
N LYS A 168 30.11 6.57 11.51
CA LYS A 168 29.55 5.21 11.69
C LYS A 168 29.17 4.92 13.14
N ASN A 169 29.99 5.34 14.10
CA ASN A 169 29.73 5.12 15.52
C ASN A 169 28.55 5.96 16.05
N ILE A 170 28.33 7.17 15.52
CA ILE A 170 27.14 7.98 15.84
C ILE A 170 25.87 7.23 15.41
N PHE A 171 25.83 6.67 14.19
CA PHE A 171 24.66 5.92 13.71
C PHE A 171 24.43 4.60 14.43
N ARG A 172 25.49 3.86 14.76
CA ARG A 172 25.35 2.65 15.59
C ARG A 172 24.83 2.96 16.99
N GLY A 173 25.01 4.19 17.46
CA GLY A 173 24.47 4.71 18.71
C GLY A 173 23.02 5.19 18.64
N LEU A 174 22.40 5.27 17.46
CA LEU A 174 21.07 5.86 17.32
C LEU A 174 20.01 5.09 18.10
N GLY A 175 19.18 5.83 18.84
CA GLY A 175 18.09 5.26 19.62
C GLY A 175 18.53 4.53 20.91
N ARG A 176 19.83 4.47 21.22
CA ARG A 176 20.34 3.96 22.50
C ARG A 176 20.14 5.02 23.59
N LYS A 177 19.12 4.84 24.43
CA LYS A 177 18.89 5.67 25.62
C LYS A 177 19.64 5.19 26.86
N GLN A 178 20.22 3.99 26.81
CA GLN A 178 20.98 3.39 27.92
C GLN A 178 22.45 3.20 27.55
N ALA A 179 23.31 3.14 28.56
CA ALA A 179 24.68 2.68 28.40
C ALA A 179 24.68 1.23 27.86
N PRO A 180 25.65 0.84 27.02
CA PRO A 180 25.73 -0.52 26.53
C PRO A 180 25.84 -1.50 27.70
N LEU A 181 24.98 -2.52 27.71
CA LEU A 181 25.06 -3.64 28.66
C LEU A 181 26.42 -4.32 28.54
N THR A 182 27.08 -4.58 29.67
CA THR A 182 28.27 -5.44 29.71
C THR A 182 27.91 -6.85 29.24
N ASP A 183 28.89 -7.62 28.78
CA ASP A 183 28.61 -8.95 28.22
C ASP A 183 28.09 -9.93 29.29
N GLU A 184 28.49 -9.74 30.55
CA GLU A 184 27.90 -10.43 31.70
C GLU A 184 26.41 -10.10 31.89
N MET A 185 26.05 -8.81 31.88
CA MET A 185 24.65 -8.38 31.97
C MET A 185 23.83 -8.88 30.78
N LYS A 186 24.37 -8.85 29.56
CA LYS A 186 23.69 -9.42 28.39
C LYS A 186 23.42 -10.91 28.62
N ASN A 187 24.42 -11.68 29.00
CA ASN A 187 24.27 -13.12 29.22
C ASN A 187 23.28 -13.43 30.34
N ALA A 188 23.25 -12.62 31.40
CA ALA A 188 22.28 -12.76 32.49
C ALA A 188 20.84 -12.42 32.05
N VAL A 189 20.67 -11.34 31.27
CA VAL A 189 19.36 -10.95 30.71
C VAL A 189 18.87 -11.99 29.70
N TYR A 190 19.74 -12.54 28.85
CA TYR A 190 19.40 -13.56 27.84
C TYR A 190 19.13 -14.94 28.44
N LYS A 191 19.83 -15.33 29.52
CA LYS A 191 19.61 -16.62 30.20
C LYS A 191 18.35 -16.65 31.06
N ARG A 192 17.79 -15.49 31.42
CA ARG A 192 16.55 -15.42 32.20
C ARG A 192 15.36 -15.89 31.33
N LYS A 193 14.94 -17.14 31.50
CA LYS A 193 13.64 -17.63 31.00
C LYS A 193 12.53 -16.94 31.78
N CYS A 194 12.01 -15.80 31.30
CA CYS A 194 10.79 -15.23 31.85
C CYS A 194 9.59 -16.10 31.43
N PRO A 195 8.85 -16.74 32.36
CA PRO A 195 7.62 -17.44 32.05
C PRO A 195 6.44 -16.45 32.00
N SER A 196 5.44 -16.77 31.16
CA SER A 196 4.25 -15.97 30.84
C SER A 196 4.52 -14.72 29.97
N SER A 197 3.66 -14.51 28.98
CA SER A 197 3.82 -13.51 27.90
C SER A 197 4.41 -12.20 28.42
N SER A 198 5.67 -11.93 28.03
CA SER A 198 6.35 -10.70 28.45
C SER A 198 5.49 -9.49 28.08
N LEU A 199 5.53 -8.43 28.89
CA LEU A 199 4.87 -7.15 28.62
C LEU A 199 5.02 -6.72 27.14
N ARG A 200 6.17 -7.04 26.54
CA ARG A 200 6.45 -6.94 25.11
C ARG A 200 5.40 -7.63 24.23
N VAL A 201 5.14 -8.93 24.42
CA VAL A 201 4.17 -9.68 23.61
C VAL A 201 2.76 -9.09 23.76
N LYS A 202 2.35 -8.70 24.98
CA LYS A 202 1.03 -8.09 25.22
C LYS A 202 0.88 -6.74 24.49
N ILE A 203 1.87 -5.87 24.62
CA ILE A 203 1.87 -4.57 23.93
C ILE A 203 1.89 -4.76 22.42
N LEU A 204 2.66 -5.74 21.92
CA LEU A 204 2.70 -6.05 20.50
C LEU A 204 1.39 -6.57 19.96
N LEU A 205 0.73 -7.45 20.71
CA LEU A 205 -0.58 -7.97 20.34
C LEU A 205 -1.61 -6.84 20.28
N ILE A 206 -1.60 -5.92 21.25
CA ILE A 206 -2.48 -4.74 21.24
C ILE A 206 -2.17 -3.84 20.03
N LEU A 207 -0.89 -3.58 19.72
CA LEU A 207 -0.49 -2.73 18.60
C LEU A 207 -0.86 -3.35 17.24
N THR A 208 -0.67 -4.66 17.06
CA THR A 208 -1.05 -5.35 15.82
C THR A 208 -2.56 -5.39 15.65
N LEU A 209 -3.31 -5.72 16.71
CA LEU A 209 -4.78 -5.74 16.65
C LEU A 209 -5.35 -4.35 16.35
N THR A 210 -4.84 -3.30 17.01
CA THR A 210 -5.31 -1.93 16.75
C THR A 210 -4.97 -1.46 15.33
N SER A 211 -3.75 -1.70 14.86
CA SER A 211 -3.38 -1.31 13.50
C SER A 211 -4.13 -2.10 12.42
N LEU A 212 -4.42 -3.39 12.67
CA LEU A 212 -5.23 -4.22 11.77
C LEU A 212 -6.69 -3.76 11.76
N PHE A 213 -7.25 -3.46 12.93
CA PHE A 213 -8.61 -2.93 13.06
C PHE A 213 -8.76 -1.61 12.28
N ILE A 214 -7.82 -0.68 12.46
CA ILE A 214 -7.81 0.59 11.71
C ILE A 214 -7.74 0.33 10.20
N ALA A 215 -6.86 -0.55 9.73
CA ALA A 215 -6.73 -0.87 8.31
C ALA A 215 -8.04 -1.44 7.72
N VAL A 216 -8.69 -2.37 8.42
CA VAL A 216 -9.97 -2.97 8.00
C VAL A 216 -11.10 -1.92 8.01
N SER A 217 -11.18 -1.09 9.05
CA SER A 217 -12.18 -0.03 9.13
C SER A 217 -12.03 0.97 8.00
N ILE A 218 -10.80 1.45 7.72
CA ILE A 218 -10.59 2.41 6.62
C ILE A 218 -10.85 1.75 5.27
N ALA A 219 -10.42 0.50 5.05
CA ALA A 219 -10.74 -0.22 3.82
C ALA A 219 -12.26 -0.35 3.60
N SER A 220 -13.01 -0.68 4.65
CA SER A 220 -14.47 -0.79 4.58
C SER A 220 -15.16 0.55 4.32
N ILE A 221 -14.76 1.61 5.03
CA ILE A 221 -15.30 2.96 4.81
C ILE A 221 -14.97 3.44 3.40
N SER A 222 -13.73 3.25 2.96
CA SER A 222 -13.28 3.65 1.62
C SER A 222 -14.08 2.92 0.53
N TYR A 223 -14.33 1.62 0.69
CA TYR A 223 -15.13 0.85 -0.26
C TYR A 223 -16.58 1.35 -0.31
N ARG A 224 -17.21 1.66 0.83
CA ARG A 224 -18.56 2.23 0.88
C ARG A 224 -18.64 3.57 0.17
N ILE A 225 -17.68 4.47 0.43
CA ILE A 225 -17.60 5.77 -0.25
C ILE A 225 -17.44 5.59 -1.77
N PHE A 226 -16.59 4.64 -2.19
CA PHE A 226 -16.42 4.31 -3.60
C PHE A 226 -17.71 3.78 -4.23
N GLU A 227 -18.38 2.81 -3.60
CA GLU A 227 -19.63 2.23 -4.10
C GLU A 227 -20.74 3.30 -4.20
N GLU A 228 -20.92 4.13 -3.16
CA GLU A 228 -21.87 5.23 -3.16
C GLU A 228 -21.60 6.24 -4.29
N ALA A 229 -20.33 6.63 -4.48
CA ALA A 229 -19.94 7.56 -5.54
C ALA A 229 -20.12 6.94 -6.95
N ALA A 230 -19.77 5.66 -7.13
CA ALA A 230 -19.88 4.96 -8.39
C ALA A 230 -21.35 4.75 -8.80
N VAL A 231 -22.21 4.35 -7.84
CA VAL A 231 -23.65 4.23 -8.06
C VAL A 231 -24.26 5.60 -8.38
N ALA A 232 -23.91 6.65 -7.63
CA ALA A 232 -24.41 8.00 -7.90
C ALA A 232 -24.03 8.50 -9.30
N ALA A 233 -22.82 8.18 -9.77
CA ALA A 233 -22.39 8.49 -11.13
C ALA A 233 -23.24 7.74 -12.18
N GLN A 234 -23.49 6.45 -11.98
CA GLN A 234 -24.34 5.65 -12.87
C GLN A 234 -25.81 6.11 -12.88
N ILE A 235 -26.34 6.54 -11.73
CA ILE A 235 -27.68 7.16 -11.66
C ILE A 235 -27.73 8.38 -12.58
N LYS A 236 -26.74 9.27 -12.52
CA LYS A 236 -26.69 10.48 -13.36
C LYS A 236 -26.58 10.16 -14.85
N ILE A 237 -25.79 9.13 -15.21
CA ILE A 237 -25.66 8.65 -16.60
C ILE A 237 -27.00 8.11 -17.08
N GLY A 238 -27.63 7.23 -16.29
CA GLY A 238 -28.92 6.64 -16.62
C GLY A 238 -30.04 7.66 -16.71
N GLU A 239 -30.09 8.66 -15.82
CA GLU A 239 -31.04 9.78 -15.94
C GLU A 239 -30.83 10.58 -17.24
N GLY A 240 -29.59 10.79 -17.66
CA GLY A 240 -29.25 11.42 -18.93
C GLY A 240 -29.74 10.62 -20.12
N LEU A 241 -29.48 9.31 -20.15
CA LEU A 241 -29.96 8.40 -21.18
C LEU A 241 -31.49 8.31 -21.21
N ALA A 242 -32.13 8.29 -20.05
CA ALA A 242 -33.59 8.25 -19.94
C ALA A 242 -34.23 9.54 -20.46
N THR A 243 -33.57 10.68 -20.23
CA THR A 243 -34.00 11.97 -20.78
C THR A 243 -33.87 12.01 -22.30
N ILE A 244 -32.83 11.41 -22.88
CA ILE A 244 -32.66 11.29 -24.33
C ILE A 244 -33.75 10.38 -24.90
N ALA A 245 -33.95 9.20 -24.31
CA ALA A 245 -34.96 8.24 -24.75
C ALA A 245 -36.39 8.81 -24.62
N ALA A 246 -36.68 9.60 -23.57
CA ALA A 246 -37.97 10.26 -23.42
C ALA A 246 -38.23 11.28 -24.53
N ARG A 247 -37.21 12.02 -24.99
CA ARG A 247 -37.35 12.95 -26.13
C ARG A 247 -37.62 12.25 -27.45
N GLU A 248 -37.05 11.06 -27.64
CA GLU A 248 -37.31 10.26 -28.85
C GLU A 248 -38.78 9.83 -28.97
N ILE A 249 -39.50 9.71 -27.85
CA ILE A 249 -40.94 9.43 -27.84
C ILE A 249 -41.70 10.56 -28.52
N ASP A 250 -41.36 11.81 -28.21
CA ASP A 250 -42.04 13.00 -28.75
C ASP A 250 -41.71 13.22 -30.24
N THR A 251 -40.50 12.83 -30.68
CA THR A 251 -40.04 13.08 -32.06
C THR A 251 -40.32 11.94 -33.04
N ALA A 252 -40.66 10.75 -32.56
CA ALA A 252 -40.86 9.58 -33.42
C ALA A 252 -42.16 9.68 -34.24
N LYS A 253 -42.05 9.41 -35.54
CA LYS A 253 -43.20 9.40 -36.47
C LYS A 253 -44.02 8.11 -36.40
N ASP A 254 -43.38 7.01 -36.01
CA ASP A 254 -43.96 5.66 -35.95
C ASP A 254 -43.21 4.78 -34.94
N PHE A 255 -43.89 3.76 -34.42
CA PHE A 255 -43.36 2.86 -33.38
C PHE A 255 -42.06 2.15 -33.82
N LYS A 256 -41.92 1.86 -35.11
CA LYS A 256 -40.74 1.17 -35.65
C LYS A 256 -39.49 2.04 -35.60
N THR A 257 -39.61 3.33 -35.96
CA THR A 257 -38.50 4.29 -35.85
C THR A 257 -38.13 4.53 -34.38
N PHE A 258 -39.12 4.57 -33.50
CA PHE A 258 -38.90 4.69 -32.06
C PHE A 258 -38.10 3.52 -31.47
N GLU A 259 -38.52 2.29 -31.76
CA GLU A 259 -37.84 1.07 -31.31
C GLU A 259 -36.40 0.99 -31.83
N GLN A 260 -36.19 1.38 -33.10
CA GLN A 260 -34.87 1.45 -33.70
C GLN A 260 -33.96 2.52 -33.04
N ASN A 261 -34.51 3.65 -32.62
CA ASN A 261 -33.74 4.68 -31.92
C ASN A 261 -33.35 4.24 -30.50
N LEU A 262 -34.23 3.54 -29.79
CA LEU A 262 -33.91 2.91 -28.49
C LEU A 262 -32.79 1.86 -28.64
N ASP A 263 -32.88 1.01 -29.66
CA ASP A 263 -31.85 0.00 -29.92
C ASP A 263 -30.51 0.63 -30.27
N ASN A 264 -30.49 1.75 -30.99
CA ASN A 264 -29.27 2.51 -31.27
C ASN A 264 -28.66 3.09 -29.98
N ILE A 265 -29.48 3.65 -29.08
CA ILE A 265 -29.03 4.18 -27.79
C ILE A 265 -28.46 3.05 -26.92
N LYS A 266 -29.12 1.90 -26.91
CA LYS A 266 -28.63 0.71 -26.20
C LYS A 266 -27.32 0.21 -26.80
N ALA A 267 -27.24 0.04 -28.12
CA ALA A 267 -26.04 -0.44 -28.80
C ALA A 267 -24.82 0.48 -28.62
N ALA A 268 -25.06 1.78 -28.42
CA ALA A 268 -24.01 2.76 -28.14
C ALA A 268 -23.45 2.68 -26.71
N ASN A 269 -24.14 2.03 -25.76
CA ASN A 269 -23.76 1.98 -24.35
C ASN A 269 -23.68 0.52 -23.86
N SER A 270 -22.47 0.00 -23.68
CA SER A 270 -22.21 -1.36 -23.20
C SER A 270 -22.90 -1.71 -21.88
N ASP A 271 -23.13 -0.69 -21.05
CA ASP A 271 -23.61 -0.85 -19.68
C ASP A 271 -25.15 -0.96 -19.63
N VAL A 272 -25.84 -0.60 -20.71
CA VAL A 272 -27.31 -0.65 -20.80
C VAL A 272 -27.77 -2.06 -21.14
N LYS A 273 -28.27 -2.80 -20.15
CA LYS A 273 -28.84 -4.13 -20.36
C LYS A 273 -30.20 -4.06 -21.01
N SER A 274 -31.04 -3.16 -20.55
CA SER A 274 -32.32 -2.92 -21.18
C SER A 274 -32.76 -1.47 -21.10
N LEU A 275 -33.50 -1.06 -22.13
CA LEU A 275 -34.05 0.27 -22.29
C LEU A 275 -35.46 0.08 -22.85
N ARG A 276 -36.48 0.42 -22.06
CA ARG A 276 -37.88 0.11 -22.38
C ARG A 276 -38.78 1.27 -21.96
N VAL A 277 -39.93 1.37 -22.58
CA VAL A 277 -41.00 2.29 -22.15
C VAL A 277 -42.14 1.48 -21.58
N GLU A 278 -42.50 1.77 -20.34
CA GLU A 278 -43.60 1.12 -19.65
C GLU A 278 -44.74 2.12 -19.41
N ARG A 279 -45.99 1.65 -19.54
CA ARG A 279 -47.15 2.45 -19.14
C ARG A 279 -47.17 2.54 -17.62
N PHE A 280 -47.15 3.77 -17.11
CA PHE A 280 -47.11 4.01 -15.69
C PHE A 280 -48.55 4.05 -15.16
N TYR A 281 -48.93 3.05 -14.36
CA TYR A 281 -50.25 2.97 -13.74
C TYR A 281 -50.15 3.56 -12.33
N GLU A 282 -50.70 4.76 -12.16
CA GLU A 282 -50.94 5.52 -10.91
C GLU A 282 -50.08 5.14 -9.69
N GLY A 283 -49.10 6.00 -9.35
CA GLY A 283 -48.26 5.89 -8.15
C GLY A 283 -47.17 6.98 -8.09
N GLU A 284 -46.37 7.00 -7.03
CA GLU A 284 -45.10 7.76 -7.00
C GLU A 284 -44.07 7.03 -7.88
N LEU A 285 -43.23 7.79 -8.61
CA LEU A 285 -42.15 7.18 -9.39
C LEU A 285 -41.19 6.44 -8.46
N PRO A 286 -40.81 5.19 -8.79
CA PRO A 286 -39.83 4.48 -7.99
C PRO A 286 -38.49 5.22 -8.07
N ASN A 287 -37.89 5.45 -6.91
CA ASN A 287 -36.52 5.96 -6.82
C ASN A 287 -35.55 4.97 -7.50
N PRO A 288 -34.40 5.43 -8.00
CA PRO A 288 -33.35 4.55 -8.52
C PRO A 288 -33.08 3.42 -7.54
N THR A 289 -33.28 2.18 -7.99
CA THR A 289 -33.24 1.00 -7.12
C THR A 289 -32.25 0.00 -7.68
N ILE A 290 -31.42 -0.55 -6.79
CA ILE A 290 -30.50 -1.64 -7.12
C ILE A 290 -31.21 -2.97 -6.88
N TYR A 291 -31.24 -3.81 -7.91
CA TYR A 291 -31.72 -5.18 -7.86
C TYR A 291 -30.51 -6.12 -7.88
N ASP A 292 -30.52 -7.10 -6.98
CA ASP A 292 -29.49 -8.14 -6.88
C ASP A 292 -30.20 -9.49 -6.99
N ASP A 293 -29.96 -10.20 -8.10
CA ASP A 293 -30.54 -11.54 -8.34
C ASP A 293 -29.59 -12.68 -7.92
N GLY A 294 -28.47 -12.35 -7.27
CA GLY A 294 -27.43 -13.29 -6.83
C GLY A 294 -26.39 -13.64 -7.90
N ASN A 295 -26.70 -13.44 -9.18
CA ASN A 295 -25.75 -13.58 -10.28
C ASN A 295 -25.32 -12.22 -10.84
N GLU A 296 -26.20 -11.22 -10.80
CA GLU A 296 -25.97 -9.90 -11.36
C GLU A 296 -26.65 -8.82 -10.52
N ARG A 297 -25.90 -7.74 -10.26
CA ARG A 297 -26.44 -6.50 -9.73
C ARG A 297 -26.78 -5.54 -10.87
N ARG A 298 -28.00 -5.02 -10.85
CA ARG A 298 -28.53 -4.10 -11.86
C ARG A 298 -29.12 -2.87 -11.20
N LEU A 299 -28.87 -1.71 -11.79
CA LEU A 299 -29.47 -0.44 -11.38
C LEU A 299 -30.63 -0.12 -12.30
N VAL A 300 -31.82 0.02 -11.73
CA VAL A 300 -33.04 0.37 -12.47
C VAL A 300 -33.38 1.82 -12.19
N ILE A 301 -33.50 2.60 -13.26
CA ILE A 301 -33.81 4.03 -13.22
C ILE A 301 -35.07 4.28 -14.04
N CYS A 302 -35.99 5.01 -13.43
CA CYS A 302 -37.31 5.29 -13.99
C CYS A 302 -37.45 6.80 -14.20
N LYS A 303 -37.66 7.23 -15.45
CA LYS A 303 -37.91 8.65 -15.78
C LYS A 303 -39.31 8.82 -16.36
N PRO A 304 -40.13 9.75 -15.82
CA PRO A 304 -41.48 9.95 -16.32
C PRO A 304 -41.49 10.59 -17.71
N VAL A 305 -42.48 10.18 -18.49
CA VAL A 305 -42.85 10.77 -19.77
C VAL A 305 -44.17 11.51 -19.56
N TYR A 306 -44.19 12.80 -19.89
CA TYR A 306 -45.34 13.66 -19.69
C TYR A 306 -46.11 13.82 -21.00
N ASP A 307 -47.43 13.82 -20.92
CA ASP A 307 -48.34 14.19 -22.01
C ASP A 307 -48.42 15.73 -22.13
N GLU A 308 -49.01 16.25 -23.21
CA GLU A 308 -49.20 17.68 -23.47
C GLU A 308 -49.98 18.42 -22.36
N THR A 309 -50.64 17.66 -21.48
CA THR A 309 -51.41 18.14 -20.31
C THR A 309 -50.65 18.05 -18.98
N ASP A 310 -49.32 17.87 -19.01
CA ASP A 310 -48.43 17.67 -17.85
C ASP A 310 -48.77 16.43 -16.98
N LYS A 311 -49.51 15.47 -17.54
CA LYS A 311 -49.84 14.19 -16.88
C LYS A 311 -48.84 13.11 -17.27
N ILE A 312 -48.41 12.30 -16.30
CA ILE A 312 -47.52 11.15 -16.56
C ILE A 312 -48.27 10.11 -17.38
N GLN A 313 -47.83 9.85 -18.60
CA GLN A 313 -48.44 8.87 -19.51
C GLN A 313 -47.70 7.52 -19.47
N GLY A 314 -46.42 7.56 -19.10
CA GLY A 314 -45.52 6.41 -19.08
C GLY A 314 -44.20 6.72 -18.39
N CYS A 315 -43.33 5.74 -18.32
CA CYS A 315 -42.00 5.85 -17.76
C CYS A 315 -40.99 5.16 -18.67
N VAL A 316 -39.87 5.84 -18.95
CA VAL A 316 -38.69 5.19 -19.53
C VAL A 316 -37.96 4.48 -18.41
N VAL A 317 -37.84 3.17 -18.54
CA VAL A 317 -37.11 2.30 -17.62
C VAL A 317 -35.78 1.95 -18.25
N ILE A 318 -34.70 2.28 -17.55
CA ILE A 318 -33.33 1.92 -17.92
C ILE A 318 -32.77 0.96 -16.89
N GLU A 319 -32.27 -0.17 -17.36
CA GLU A 319 -31.53 -1.14 -16.57
C GLU A 319 -30.05 -1.09 -16.94
N LEU A 320 -29.22 -0.66 -15.99
CA LEU A 320 -27.77 -0.60 -16.12
C LEU A 320 -27.11 -1.78 -15.38
N SER A 321 -26.09 -2.38 -16.00
CA SER A 321 -25.23 -3.38 -15.35
C SER A 321 -24.30 -2.71 -14.34
N LEU A 322 -24.21 -3.25 -13.12
CA LEU A 322 -23.24 -2.82 -12.12
C LEU A 322 -21.95 -3.66 -12.09
N GLU A 323 -21.81 -4.61 -13.02
CA GLU A 323 -20.68 -5.56 -13.09
C GLU A 323 -19.31 -4.85 -13.16
N MET A 324 -19.18 -3.79 -13.96
CA MET A 324 -17.94 -3.01 -13.97
C MET A 324 -17.61 -2.39 -12.61
N ILE A 325 -18.63 -1.93 -11.85
CA ILE A 325 -18.40 -1.35 -10.52
C ILE A 325 -17.92 -2.42 -9.55
N GLU A 326 -18.41 -3.66 -9.65
CA GLU A 326 -17.94 -4.77 -8.82
C GLU A 326 -16.48 -5.12 -9.11
N ASP A 327 -16.10 -5.19 -10.40
CA ASP A 327 -14.72 -5.46 -10.80
C ASP A 327 -13.78 -4.33 -10.36
N TYR A 328 -14.15 -3.07 -10.60
CA TYR A 328 -13.38 -1.92 -10.08
C TYR A 328 -13.35 -1.90 -8.56
N GLY A 329 -14.43 -2.32 -7.88
CA GLY A 329 -14.51 -2.41 -6.42
C GLY A 329 -13.51 -3.42 -5.83
N ARG A 330 -13.29 -4.55 -6.50
CA ARG A 330 -12.26 -5.53 -6.12
C ARG A 330 -10.86 -4.92 -6.23
N THR A 331 -10.54 -4.31 -7.37
CA THR A 331 -9.26 -3.62 -7.58
C THR A 331 -9.05 -2.48 -6.59
N PHE A 332 -10.09 -1.70 -6.31
CA PHE A 332 -10.07 -0.63 -5.32
C PHE A 332 -9.74 -1.18 -3.92
N THR A 333 -10.41 -2.26 -3.50
CA THR A 333 -10.14 -2.90 -2.20
C THR A 333 -8.70 -3.41 -2.12
N ALA A 334 -8.19 -4.03 -3.18
CA ALA A 334 -6.80 -4.48 -3.26
C ALA A 334 -5.81 -3.30 -3.14
N LYS A 335 -6.06 -2.19 -3.84
CA LYS A 335 -5.29 -0.94 -3.74
C LYS A 335 -5.24 -0.41 -2.32
N VAL A 336 -6.39 -0.35 -1.65
CA VAL A 336 -6.48 0.16 -0.28
C VAL A 336 -5.75 -0.76 0.71
N LEU A 337 -5.89 -2.09 0.59
CA LEU A 337 -5.16 -3.04 1.43
C LEU A 337 -3.64 -2.98 1.21
N ALA A 338 -3.19 -2.89 -0.04
CA ALA A 338 -1.78 -2.73 -0.38
C ALA A 338 -1.20 -1.46 0.26
N LEU A 339 -1.92 -0.35 0.17
CA LEU A 339 -1.55 0.92 0.80
C LEU A 339 -1.39 0.78 2.33
N PHE A 340 -2.32 0.10 3.00
CA PHE A 340 -2.26 -0.09 4.44
C PHE A 340 -1.16 -1.04 4.91
N SER A 341 -0.76 -2.00 4.07
CA SER A 341 0.28 -2.97 4.42
C SER A 341 1.61 -2.28 4.78
N GLY A 342 2.01 -1.24 4.04
CA GLY A 342 3.23 -0.49 4.30
C GLY A 342 3.16 0.31 5.61
N CYS A 343 2.08 1.08 5.80
CA CYS A 343 1.84 1.82 7.03
C CYS A 343 1.76 0.92 8.27
N PHE A 344 1.13 -0.25 8.16
CA PHE A 344 1.05 -1.23 9.22
C PHE A 344 2.44 -1.71 9.65
N VAL A 345 3.28 -2.15 8.70
CA VAL A 345 4.62 -2.64 9.00
C VAL A 345 5.50 -1.51 9.56
N PHE A 346 5.36 -0.29 9.04
CA PHE A 346 6.03 0.90 9.54
C PHE A 346 5.73 1.14 11.03
N VAL A 347 4.44 1.26 11.37
CA VAL A 347 3.98 1.48 12.75
C VAL A 347 4.38 0.33 13.65
N PHE A 348 4.23 -0.91 13.18
CA PHE A 348 4.57 -2.11 13.94
C PHE A 348 6.05 -2.16 14.32
N VAL A 349 6.97 -1.94 13.37
CA VAL A 349 8.41 -2.00 13.64
C VAL A 349 8.89 -0.84 14.51
N ILE A 350 8.34 0.37 14.32
CA ILE A 350 8.65 1.51 15.19
C ILE A 350 8.13 1.26 16.60
N GLY A 351 6.90 0.80 16.74
CA GLY A 351 6.29 0.47 18.03
C GLY A 351 7.08 -0.62 18.76
N LEU A 352 7.45 -1.70 18.07
CA LEU A 352 8.37 -2.73 18.55
C LEU A 352 9.64 -2.13 19.15
N ARG A 353 10.31 -1.28 18.37
CA ARG A 353 11.61 -0.74 18.77
C ARG A 353 11.48 0.27 19.91
N PHE A 354 10.39 1.04 19.92
CA PHE A 354 10.05 1.96 20.99
C PHE A 354 9.84 1.21 22.31
N VAL A 355 9.06 0.13 22.30
CA VAL A 355 8.79 -0.70 23.48
C VAL A 355 10.06 -1.38 23.98
N GLU A 356 10.87 -1.94 23.07
CA GLU A 356 12.16 -2.54 23.43
C GLU A 356 13.09 -1.55 24.14
N ASN A 357 13.29 -0.37 23.54
CA ASN A 357 14.30 0.58 24.02
C ASN A 357 13.84 1.42 25.22
N ASN A 358 12.55 1.72 25.35
CA ASN A 358 12.03 2.60 26.40
C ASN A 358 11.38 1.87 27.57
N ILE A 359 10.92 0.63 27.40
CA ILE A 359 10.17 -0.10 28.44
C ILE A 359 10.92 -1.39 28.83
N VAL A 360 11.12 -2.29 27.87
CA VAL A 360 11.62 -3.64 28.17
C VAL A 360 13.07 -3.61 28.66
N LEU A 361 13.96 -2.92 27.95
CA LEU A 361 15.38 -2.88 28.30
C LEU A 361 15.62 -2.16 29.64
N PRO A 362 14.99 -0.99 29.94
CA PRO A 362 15.09 -0.35 31.25
C PRO A 362 14.56 -1.20 32.40
N VAL A 363 13.36 -1.77 32.27
CA VAL A 363 12.76 -2.58 33.33
C VAL A 363 13.60 -3.83 33.61
N ASN A 364 14.07 -4.52 32.56
CA ASN A 364 14.93 -5.69 32.73
C ASN A 364 16.28 -5.34 33.37
N THR A 365 16.85 -4.18 33.03
CA THR A 365 18.11 -3.71 33.61
C THR A 365 17.93 -3.35 35.08
N MET A 366 16.84 -2.64 35.43
CA MET A 366 16.51 -2.31 36.83
C MET A 366 16.28 -3.57 37.66
N ALA A 367 15.51 -4.54 37.14
CA ALA A 367 15.25 -5.80 37.81
C ALA A 367 16.52 -6.66 38.00
N TYR A 368 17.49 -6.55 37.08
CA TYR A 368 18.80 -7.19 37.24
C TYR A 368 19.62 -6.52 38.34
N CYS A 369 19.77 -5.19 38.30
CA CYS A 369 20.52 -4.45 39.31
C CYS A 369 19.93 -4.61 40.73
N ALA A 370 18.61 -4.56 40.87
CA ALA A 370 17.93 -4.76 42.16
C ALA A 370 18.15 -6.18 42.72
N ASN A 371 18.18 -7.19 41.85
CA ASN A 371 18.43 -8.57 42.28
C ASN A 371 19.87 -8.76 42.74
N ASN A 372 20.86 -8.24 42.01
CA ASN A 372 22.26 -8.33 42.45
C ASN A 372 22.47 -7.62 43.79
N PHE A 373 21.86 -6.43 43.98
CA PHE A 373 21.94 -5.71 45.24
C PHE A 373 21.37 -6.51 46.43
N ALA A 374 20.34 -7.34 46.21
CA ALA A 374 19.74 -8.16 47.26
C ALA A 374 20.59 -9.36 47.70
N TYR A 375 21.53 -9.82 46.84
CA TYR A 375 22.39 -10.98 47.11
C TYR A 375 23.86 -10.62 47.42
N ASP A 376 24.24 -9.34 47.30
CA ASP A 376 25.58 -8.82 47.66
C ASP A 376 25.70 -8.39 49.15
N ASN A 377 24.84 -8.90 50.04
CA ASN A 377 24.93 -8.73 51.51
C ASN A 377 25.38 -9.99 52.23
#